data_AF-A0A932L4W9-F1
#
_entry.id   AF-A0A932L4W9-F1
#
_cell.length_a   1.000
_cell.length_b   1.000
_cell.length_c   1.000
_cell.angle_alpha   90.00
_cell.angle_beta   90.00
_cell.angle_gamma   90.00
#
_symmetry.space_group_name_H-M   'P 1'
#
loop_
_entity.id
_entity.type
_entity.pdbx_description
1 polymer ?
#
loop_
_entity_poly.entity_id
_entity_poly.type
_entity_poly.pdbx_seq_one_letter_code
_entity_poly.pdbx_strand_id
1 'polypeptide(L)'
;MFRCAKSALLPLACVLLTQLAAAQTYYPPPESQGDWRSLVPVNETPTAEQRQAVRDKTAFDWDKLHDAWGFVQSFGGTNGLLVIRNGWIAAEWDDLNRPIAVHSCTKSLTAVAMAKLFDLSDAGQLPKKIGPDWVLIYRRSPAGGR
;
A
#
# COMPACT_ATOMS: atom_id res chain seq x y z
N MET A 1 14.36 51.12 -43.51
CA MET A 1 13.70 50.94 -42.20
C MET A 1 13.00 49.59 -42.20
N PHE A 2 13.55 48.57 -41.54
CA PHE A 2 12.83 47.32 -41.25
C PHE A 2 13.21 46.83 -39.85
N ARG A 3 12.22 46.81 -38.95
CA ARG A 3 12.32 46.27 -37.59
C ARG A 3 12.18 44.75 -37.65
N CYS A 4 13.14 44.02 -37.10
CA CYS A 4 13.05 42.57 -36.89
C CYS A 4 12.68 42.32 -35.42
N ALA A 5 11.43 42.00 -35.15
CA ALA A 5 10.99 41.47 -33.86
C ALA A 5 10.85 39.95 -34.00
N LYS A 6 11.73 39.17 -33.37
CA LYS A 6 11.56 37.71 -33.26
C LYS A 6 11.94 37.23 -31.86
N SER A 7 10.88 36.94 -31.11
CA SER A 7 10.69 35.68 -30.37
C SER A 7 11.62 35.38 -29.19
N ALA A 8 11.33 36.01 -28.05
CA ALA A 8 11.70 35.51 -26.73
C ALA A 8 10.54 34.67 -26.13
N LEU A 9 10.34 33.45 -26.63
CA LEU A 9 9.26 32.56 -26.13
C LEU A 9 9.68 31.09 -26.00
N LEU A 10 10.98 30.78 -25.99
CA LEU A 10 11.45 29.38 -25.95
C LEU A 10 11.90 28.77 -24.60
N PRO A 11 12.16 29.48 -23.48
CA PRO A 11 12.66 28.78 -22.29
C PRO A 11 11.54 28.16 -21.44
N LEU A 12 10.27 28.59 -21.58
CA LEU A 12 9.19 28.14 -20.70
C LEU A 12 8.69 26.72 -21.02
N ALA A 13 8.79 26.29 -22.29
CA ALA A 13 8.32 24.98 -22.73
C ALA A 13 9.21 23.82 -22.23
N CYS A 14 10.52 24.05 -22.06
CA CYS A 14 11.44 23.02 -21.58
C CYS A 14 11.26 22.71 -20.08
N VAL A 15 10.88 23.70 -19.26
CA VAL A 15 10.70 23.51 -17.81
C VAL A 15 9.44 22.68 -17.52
N LEU A 16 8.38 22.83 -18.32
CA LEU A 16 7.13 22.09 -18.17
C LEU A 16 7.26 20.60 -18.58
N LEU A 17 8.09 20.28 -19.56
CA LEU A 17 8.30 18.89 -20.02
C LEU A 17 9.08 18.03 -19.01
N THR A 18 9.96 18.64 -18.21
CA THR A 18 10.66 17.92 -17.12
C THR A 18 9.77 17.59 -15.91
N GLN A 19 8.69 18.34 -15.68
CA GLN A 19 7.77 18.06 -14.56
C GLN A 19 6.79 16.92 -14.85
N LEU A 20 6.46 16.67 -16.11
CA LEU A 20 5.57 15.56 -16.51
C LEU A 20 6.27 14.18 -16.54
N ALA A 21 7.60 14.16 -16.73
CA ALA A 21 8.39 12.93 -16.65
C ALA A 21 8.63 12.46 -15.21
N ALA A 22 8.33 13.29 -14.21
CA ALA A 22 8.18 12.87 -12.81
C ALA A 22 6.84 12.15 -12.58
N ALA A 23 6.37 11.39 -13.57
CA ALA A 23 5.43 10.30 -13.40
C ALA A 23 6.10 9.28 -12.47
N GLN A 24 5.94 9.57 -11.18
CA GLN A 24 6.22 8.80 -9.98
C GLN A 24 6.83 7.43 -10.25
N THR A 25 8.16 7.34 -10.19
CA THR A 25 8.81 6.08 -9.85
C THR A 25 8.22 5.66 -8.51
N TYR A 26 7.30 4.68 -8.52
CA TYR A 26 6.71 4.11 -7.32
C TYR A 26 7.85 3.76 -6.37
N TYR A 27 7.87 4.41 -5.20
CA TYR A 27 8.84 4.14 -4.16
C TYR A 27 8.10 3.52 -2.97
N PRO A 28 8.47 2.30 -2.54
CA PRO A 28 9.56 1.45 -3.06
C PRO A 28 9.35 0.95 -4.49
N PRO A 29 10.41 0.58 -5.23
CA PRO A 29 10.27 -0.15 -6.49
C PRO A 29 9.33 -1.36 -6.33
N PRO A 30 8.53 -1.70 -7.36
CA PRO A 30 7.67 -2.88 -7.29
C PRO A 30 8.51 -4.16 -7.13
N GLU A 31 7.96 -5.20 -6.49
CA GLU A 31 8.62 -6.50 -6.26
C GLU A 31 9.23 -7.11 -7.54
N SER A 32 8.60 -6.86 -8.68
CA SER A 32 9.12 -7.23 -10.01
C SER A 32 10.52 -6.67 -10.34
N GLN A 33 10.98 -5.67 -9.58
CA GLN A 33 12.28 -4.98 -9.73
C GLN A 33 13.25 -5.30 -8.58
N GLY A 34 12.91 -6.25 -7.71
CA GLY A 34 13.75 -6.74 -6.61
C GLY A 34 12.91 -7.27 -5.45
N ASP A 35 13.44 -8.25 -4.71
CA ASP A 35 12.80 -8.75 -3.49
C ASP A 35 12.49 -7.62 -2.49
N TRP A 36 11.53 -7.85 -1.61
CA TRP A 36 11.28 -6.92 -0.52
C TRP A 36 12.57 -6.64 0.24
N ARG A 37 12.80 -5.37 0.53
CA ARG A 37 14.04 -4.89 1.13
C ARG A 37 14.05 -5.19 2.63
N SER A 38 14.19 -6.47 2.97
CA SER A 38 14.31 -6.94 4.35
C SER A 38 15.67 -6.59 4.92
N LEU A 39 15.64 -5.89 6.04
CA LEU A 39 16.83 -5.53 6.82
C LEU A 39 17.26 -6.65 7.76
N VAL A 40 16.31 -7.51 8.12
CA VAL A 40 16.48 -8.67 8.99
C VAL A 40 15.72 -9.84 8.38
N PRO A 41 16.30 -11.05 8.28
CA PRO A 41 15.57 -12.24 7.85
C PRO A 41 14.39 -12.54 8.79
N VAL A 42 13.34 -13.16 8.22
CA VAL A 42 12.12 -13.52 8.96
C VAL A 42 12.46 -14.40 10.15
N ASN A 43 11.88 -14.10 11.32
CA ASN A 43 12.07 -14.81 12.59
C ASN A 43 13.50 -14.77 13.16
N GLU A 44 14.43 -14.00 12.60
CA GLU A 44 15.81 -13.95 13.08
C GLU A 44 16.10 -12.76 14.02
N THR A 45 17.07 -12.96 14.91
CA THR A 45 17.66 -11.86 15.69
C THR A 45 18.74 -11.18 14.87
N PRO A 46 18.68 -9.85 14.66
CA PRO A 46 19.62 -9.16 13.81
C PRO A 46 21.01 -9.02 14.45
N THR A 47 22.03 -9.00 13.59
CA THR A 47 23.39 -8.57 13.94
C THR A 47 23.43 -7.08 14.31
N ALA A 48 24.56 -6.61 14.84
CA ALA A 48 24.74 -5.19 15.16
C ALA A 48 24.61 -4.30 13.92
N GLU A 49 25.16 -4.73 12.78
CA GLU A 49 25.08 -4.02 11.50
C GLU A 49 23.64 -3.93 11.00
N GLN A 50 22.87 -5.01 11.12
CA GLN A 50 21.46 -5.04 10.75
C GLN A 50 20.61 -4.14 11.67
N ARG A 51 20.88 -4.13 12.99
CA ARG A 51 20.24 -3.20 13.93
C ARG A 51 20.49 -1.75 13.56
N GLN A 52 21.73 -1.43 13.18
CA GLN A 52 22.07 -0.09 12.70
C GLN A 52 21.34 0.23 11.40
N ALA A 53 21.28 -0.70 10.45
CA ALA A 53 20.55 -0.51 9.20
C ALA A 53 19.04 -0.28 9.43
N VAL A 54 18.42 -0.99 10.38
CA VAL A 54 17.03 -0.76 10.82
C VAL A 54 16.87 0.68 11.32
N ARG A 55 17.73 1.14 12.24
CA ARG A 55 17.69 2.53 12.73
C ARG A 55 17.86 3.54 11.60
N ASP A 56 18.83 3.35 10.72
CA ASP A 56 19.16 4.32 9.66
C ASP A 56 18.08 4.42 8.58
N LYS A 57 17.47 3.30 8.18
CA LYS A 57 16.50 3.27 7.07
C LYS A 57 15.07 3.51 7.52
N THR A 58 14.73 3.13 8.75
CA THR A 58 13.33 3.12 9.24
C THR A 58 13.11 4.00 10.46
N ALA A 59 14.19 4.48 11.11
CA ALA A 59 14.14 5.19 12.38
C ALA A 59 13.44 4.39 13.50
N PHE A 60 13.37 3.06 13.38
CA PHE A 60 12.89 2.18 14.43
C PHE A 60 14.01 1.65 15.30
N ASP A 61 13.65 1.32 16.54
CA ASP A 61 14.49 0.58 17.46
C ASP A 61 14.05 -0.89 17.41
N TRP A 62 14.94 -1.78 16.91
CA TRP A 62 14.59 -3.19 16.74
C TRP A 62 14.22 -3.87 18.06
N ASP A 63 14.89 -3.53 19.17
CA ASP A 63 14.59 -4.14 20.47
C ASP A 63 13.17 -3.83 20.94
N LYS A 64 12.71 -2.60 20.69
CA LYS A 64 11.31 -2.22 20.99
C LYS A 64 10.31 -2.94 20.09
N LEU A 65 10.68 -3.20 18.83
CA LEU A 65 9.84 -4.02 17.94
C LEU A 65 9.77 -5.46 18.44
N HIS A 66 10.88 -6.00 18.94
CA HIS A 66 10.93 -7.33 19.54
C HIS A 66 10.10 -7.41 20.84
N ASP A 67 10.13 -6.39 21.69
CA ASP A 67 9.24 -6.32 22.87
C ASP A 67 7.75 -6.30 22.46
N ALA A 68 7.41 -5.53 21.41
CA ALA A 68 6.06 -5.50 20.86
C ALA A 68 5.66 -6.87 20.29
N TRP A 69 6.58 -7.59 19.65
CA TRP A 69 6.36 -8.96 19.23
C TRP A 69 6.10 -9.90 20.40
N GLY A 70 6.87 -9.79 21.49
CA GLY A 70 6.64 -10.55 22.72
C GLY A 70 5.23 -10.32 23.30
N PHE A 71 4.74 -9.08 23.24
CA PHE A 71 3.36 -8.77 23.60
C PHE A 71 2.34 -9.44 22.66
N VAL A 72 2.58 -9.41 21.35
CA VAL A 72 1.71 -10.10 20.37
C VAL A 72 1.68 -11.62 20.63
N GLN A 73 2.81 -12.24 20.90
CA GLN A 73 2.86 -13.67 21.22
C GLN A 73 2.07 -14.03 22.50
N SER A 74 1.94 -13.10 23.45
CA SER A 74 1.23 -13.33 24.71
C SER A 74 -0.27 -13.60 24.54
N PHE A 75 -0.85 -13.26 23.38
CA PHE A 75 -2.25 -13.58 23.06
C PHE A 75 -2.50 -15.06 22.75
N GLY A 76 -1.44 -15.87 22.57
CA GLY A 76 -1.54 -17.28 22.22
C GLY A 76 -2.02 -17.51 20.78
N GLY A 77 -2.09 -18.78 20.35
CA GLY A 77 -2.49 -19.14 18.99
C GLY A 77 -1.43 -18.82 17.92
N THR A 78 -1.84 -18.81 16.65
CA THR A 78 -0.98 -18.42 15.53
C THR A 78 -0.97 -16.91 15.39
N ASN A 79 0.20 -16.30 15.47
CA ASN A 79 0.39 -14.86 15.35
C ASN A 79 1.46 -14.55 14.30
N GLY A 80 1.35 -13.38 13.68
CA GLY A 80 2.38 -12.83 12.81
C GLY A 80 2.45 -11.32 12.98
N LEU A 81 3.64 -10.75 12.77
CA LEU A 81 3.91 -9.33 12.86
C LEU A 81 4.89 -8.91 11.76
N LEU A 82 4.44 -8.02 10.87
CA LEU A 82 5.23 -7.41 9.82
C LEU A 82 5.27 -5.89 10.02
N VAL A 83 6.47 -5.31 10.10
CA VAL A 83 6.67 -3.88 10.31
C VAL A 83 7.44 -3.27 9.15
N ILE A 84 6.78 -2.39 8.39
CA ILE A 84 7.35 -1.72 7.22
C ILE A 84 7.38 -0.21 7.44
N ARG A 85 8.51 0.44 7.11
CA ARG A 85 8.60 1.91 7.03
C ARG A 85 9.60 2.36 5.98
N ASN A 86 9.28 3.45 5.30
CA ASN A 86 10.07 3.99 4.18
C ASN A 86 10.35 2.95 3.07
N GLY A 87 9.43 1.99 2.94
CA GLY A 87 9.52 0.85 2.03
C GLY A 87 10.56 -0.22 2.39
N TRP A 88 11.06 -0.25 3.61
CA TRP A 88 11.93 -1.30 4.13
C TRP A 88 11.18 -2.16 5.14
N ILE A 89 11.39 -3.48 5.11
CA ILE A 89 10.91 -4.37 6.17
C ILE A 89 11.91 -4.26 7.33
N ALA A 90 11.44 -3.68 8.43
CA ALA A 90 12.23 -3.44 9.63
C ALA A 90 12.34 -4.70 10.50
N ALA A 91 11.25 -5.47 10.56
CA ALA A 91 11.16 -6.73 11.27
C ALA A 91 9.95 -7.53 10.77
N GLU A 92 10.09 -8.85 10.79
CA GLU A 92 9.06 -9.79 10.39
C GLU A 92 9.13 -11.05 11.25
N TRP A 93 8.00 -11.44 11.83
CA TRP A 93 7.82 -12.69 12.55
C TRP A 93 6.55 -13.37 12.03
N ASP A 94 6.65 -14.62 11.59
CA ASP A 94 5.51 -15.36 11.05
C ASP A 94 5.72 -16.88 11.10
N ASP A 95 4.63 -17.64 11.12
CA ASP A 95 4.61 -19.08 10.83
C ASP A 95 4.11 -19.29 9.40
N LEU A 96 5.03 -19.19 8.43
CA LEU A 96 4.75 -19.23 6.99
C LEU A 96 3.99 -20.48 6.52
N ASN A 97 3.96 -21.54 7.34
CA ASN A 97 3.28 -22.79 7.00
C ASN A 97 1.85 -22.86 7.54
N ARG A 98 1.39 -21.83 8.26
CA ARG A 98 0.11 -21.87 8.97
C ARG A 98 -0.77 -20.68 8.60
N PRO A 99 -1.91 -20.91 7.92
CA PRO A 99 -2.85 -19.83 7.61
C PRO A 99 -3.34 -19.11 8.87
N ILE A 100 -3.34 -17.78 8.84
CA ILE A 100 -3.90 -16.92 9.89
C ILE A 100 -5.26 -16.38 9.45
N ALA A 101 -6.27 -16.54 10.29
CA ALA A 101 -7.57 -15.92 10.06
C ALA A 101 -7.49 -14.41 10.35
N VAL A 102 -7.46 -13.59 9.29
CA VAL A 102 -7.34 -12.13 9.43
C VAL A 102 -8.67 -11.42 9.74
N HIS A 103 -9.78 -12.17 9.82
CA HIS A 103 -11.10 -11.69 10.23
C HIS A 103 -11.51 -10.34 9.61
N SER A 104 -11.78 -9.33 10.45
CA SER A 104 -12.25 -8.02 10.03
C SER A 104 -11.23 -7.22 9.23
N CYS A 105 -9.95 -7.60 9.22
CA CYS A 105 -8.94 -6.96 8.37
C CYS A 105 -9.27 -7.10 6.88
N THR A 106 -10.08 -8.10 6.48
CA THR A 106 -10.58 -8.23 5.10
C THR A 106 -11.43 -7.06 4.63
N LYS A 107 -12.01 -6.25 5.53
CA LYS A 107 -12.89 -5.13 5.17
C LYS A 107 -12.18 -4.04 4.37
N SER A 108 -10.89 -3.80 4.62
CA SER A 108 -10.11 -2.83 3.85
C SER A 108 -9.96 -3.28 2.41
N LEU A 109 -9.66 -4.57 2.18
CA LEU A 109 -9.59 -5.15 0.85
C LEU A 109 -10.94 -5.08 0.13
N THR A 110 -12.03 -5.41 0.81
CA THR A 110 -13.38 -5.27 0.26
C THR A 110 -13.68 -3.83 -0.14
N ALA A 111 -13.31 -2.85 0.69
CA ALA A 111 -13.51 -1.43 0.37
C ALA A 111 -12.73 -1.00 -0.88
N VAL A 112 -11.48 -1.42 -1.02
CA VAL A 112 -10.66 -1.15 -2.22
C VAL A 112 -11.26 -1.81 -3.46
N ALA A 113 -11.70 -3.06 -3.36
CA ALA A 113 -12.35 -3.77 -4.46
C ALA A 113 -13.64 -3.05 -4.91
N MET A 114 -14.46 -2.60 -3.95
CA MET A 114 -15.66 -1.82 -4.24
C MET A 114 -15.36 -0.48 -4.89
N ALA A 115 -14.36 0.25 -4.40
CA ALA A 115 -13.92 1.50 -5.03
C ALA A 115 -13.50 1.26 -6.48
N LYS A 116 -12.74 0.19 -6.76
CA LYS A 116 -12.34 -0.13 -8.12
C LYS A 116 -13.53 -0.51 -9.01
N LEU A 117 -14.53 -1.20 -8.47
CA LEU A 117 -15.76 -1.50 -9.18
C LEU A 117 -16.54 -0.23 -9.54
N PHE A 118 -16.55 0.78 -8.67
CA PHE A 118 -17.14 2.09 -8.98
C PHE A 118 -16.36 2.81 -10.09
N ASP A 119 -15.02 2.80 -10.07
CA ASP A 119 -14.22 3.36 -11.16
C ASP A 119 -14.55 2.70 -12.51
N LEU A 120 -14.67 1.37 -12.53
CA LEU A 120 -15.00 0.61 -13.74
C LEU A 120 -16.44 0.90 -14.22
N SER A 121 -17.38 1.06 -13.28
CA SER A 121 -18.76 1.46 -13.54
C SER A 121 -18.82 2.83 -14.21
N ASP A 122 -18.14 3.82 -13.65
CA ASP A 122 -18.11 5.19 -14.16
C ASP A 122 -17.39 5.28 -15.52
N ALA A 123 -16.41 4.40 -15.76
CA ALA A 123 -15.76 4.24 -17.06
C ALA A 123 -16.63 3.49 -18.10
N GLY A 124 -17.86 3.08 -17.75
CA GLY A 124 -18.76 2.33 -18.64
C GLY A 124 -18.29 0.90 -18.96
N GLN A 125 -17.37 0.35 -18.16
CA GLN A 125 -16.76 -0.97 -18.38
C GLN A 125 -17.56 -2.11 -17.74
N LEU A 126 -18.66 -1.78 -17.04
CA LEU A 126 -19.57 -2.76 -16.45
C LEU A 126 -20.93 -2.75 -17.17
N PRO A 127 -21.61 -3.90 -17.28
CA PRO A 127 -22.93 -3.98 -17.93
C PRO A 127 -24.03 -3.14 -17.26
N LYS A 128 -23.83 -2.74 -15.99
CA LYS A 128 -24.76 -1.91 -15.21
C LYS A 128 -23.97 -0.89 -14.42
N LYS A 129 -24.52 0.32 -14.32
CA LYS A 129 -23.98 1.35 -13.44
C LYS A 129 -24.25 0.97 -11.99
N ILE A 130 -23.20 0.90 -11.20
CA ILE A 130 -23.19 0.74 -9.74
C ILE A 130 -22.47 1.93 -9.12
N GLY A 131 -22.82 2.30 -7.89
CA GLY A 131 -22.24 3.45 -7.20
C GLY A 131 -22.51 3.41 -5.70
N PRO A 132 -21.93 4.33 -4.91
CA PRO A 132 -22.20 4.42 -3.48
C PRO A 132 -23.65 4.85 -3.17
N ASP A 133 -24.30 5.49 -4.14
CA ASP A 133 -25.70 5.88 -4.16
C ASP A 133 -26.64 4.75 -4.58
N TRP A 134 -26.09 3.61 -5.05
CA TRP A 134 -26.83 2.37 -5.01
C TRP A 134 -27.04 2.01 -3.54
N VAL A 135 -28.12 2.55 -3.00
CA VAL A 135 -28.78 2.00 -1.83
C VAL A 135 -28.83 0.51 -2.11
N LEU A 136 -28.13 -0.28 -1.29
CA LEU A 136 -28.45 -1.68 -1.12
C LEU A 136 -29.87 -1.67 -0.56
N ILE A 137 -30.85 -1.49 -1.45
CA ILE A 137 -32.25 -1.65 -1.14
C ILE A 137 -32.33 -3.15 -0.90
N TYR A 138 -32.09 -3.52 0.35
CA TYR A 138 -32.72 -4.67 0.97
C TYR A 138 -34.21 -4.35 0.88
N ARG A 139 -34.78 -4.47 -0.32
CA ARG A 139 -36.21 -4.40 -0.55
C ARG A 139 -36.65 -5.69 0.10
N ARG A 140 -36.94 -5.61 1.39
CA ARG A 140 -37.59 -6.66 2.16
C ARG A 140 -38.76 -7.04 1.27
N SER A 141 -38.68 -8.22 0.64
CA SER A 141 -39.79 -8.75 -0.12
C SER A 141 -40.99 -8.65 0.83
N PRO A 142 -42.11 -8.03 0.44
CA PRO A 142 -43.27 -7.97 1.31
C PRO A 142 -43.53 -9.41 1.74
N ALA A 143 -43.49 -9.66 3.05
CA ALA A 143 -43.85 -10.98 3.58
C ALA A 143 -45.16 -11.36 2.90
N GLY A 144 -45.14 -12.46 2.15
CA GLY A 144 -46.22 -12.88 1.27
C GLY A 144 -47.53 -12.89 2.04
N GLY A 145 -48.35 -11.87 1.78
CA GLY A 145 -49.75 -11.87 2.15
C GLY A 145 -50.53 -12.59 1.06
N ARG A 146 -50.71 -13.90 1.26
CA ARG A 146 -51.97 -14.65 1.11
C ARG A 146 -51.70 -16.15 1.16
#